data_AF-A0A210PAI9-F1
#
_entry.id   AF-A0A210PAI9-F1
#
_cell.length_a   1.000
_cell.length_b   1.000
_cell.length_c   1.000
_cell.angle_alpha   90.00
_cell.angle_beta   90.00
_cell.angle_gamma   90.00
#
_symmetry.space_group_name_H-M   'P 1'
#
loop_
_entity.id
_entity.type
_entity.pdbx_description
1 polymer ?
#
loop_
_entity_poly.entity_id
_entity_poly.type
_entity_poly.pdbx_seq_one_letter_code
_entity_poly.pdbx_strand_id
1 'polypeptide(L)'
;MKDKKDLKSKTKSEHYLLVSAGIVGAITAAIFFIMLSRGVVNAVVTSKISSQYQDKELEVLKTDLDYPTLNFIGRVIKVSDGHVITPSNIKKYQQLEDYIQARKDRIKDVAALYDGKNNYRDDVTSQKINDLDAALLKEKNQDVYQKQRNKLDTIQIWFEQTEDADKYLDKTWQGFNDDNSSLSFKKISMVNTYFKLIKNKTIENRWSEAVEKMDQYFSNHQGESSRVEAVKQELEALRSAPLTEKYTPANVDIVSSLNFSSGASDSLTQAGITGKTALYYNTSTNKLALMTKVNGKYVAENGYINVTSSQVGSGKYTIKKLISSGSSDAIITDNTNSNYGQYVTNASDSDLEDLGITNPDNTTADYNSATPVFWMKNNSDLDKSIYFTNSSTLGFIYAGSSSYNEGMQISSSDLSNLMSQISTGITFYVN
;
A
#
# COMPACT_ATOMS: atom_id res chain seq x y z
N MET A 1 -64.50 -11.27 48.65
CA MET A 1 -65.22 -11.29 47.36
C MET A 1 -65.77 -9.88 47.14
N LYS A 2 -65.44 -9.09 46.13
CA LYS A 2 -64.93 -9.34 44.78
C LYS A 2 -63.92 -8.24 44.38
N ASP A 3 -62.93 -8.64 43.60
CA ASP A 3 -61.97 -7.80 42.90
C ASP A 3 -62.61 -6.70 42.07
N LYS A 4 -62.04 -5.48 42.10
CA LYS A 4 -62.00 -4.59 40.94
C LYS A 4 -60.55 -4.37 40.57
N LYS A 5 -60.12 -5.15 39.58
CA LYS A 5 -58.83 -5.08 38.89
C LYS A 5 -58.53 -3.65 38.46
N ASP A 6 -57.37 -3.16 38.90
CA ASP A 6 -56.58 -2.15 38.21
C ASP A 6 -56.40 -2.58 36.75
N LEU A 7 -57.02 -1.86 35.82
CA LEU A 7 -56.71 -1.92 34.39
C LEU A 7 -55.74 -0.76 34.05
N LYS A 8 -54.58 -0.78 34.70
CA LYS A 8 -53.36 -0.19 34.15
C LYS A 8 -52.67 -1.22 33.26
N SER A 9 -53.22 -1.51 32.08
CA SER A 9 -52.45 -2.17 31.02
C SER A 9 -51.83 -1.09 30.14
N LYS A 10 -50.63 -0.63 30.52
CA LYS A 10 -49.71 0.08 29.61
C LYS A 10 -49.22 -0.93 28.58
N THR A 11 -49.98 -1.12 27.51
CA THR A 11 -49.53 -1.91 26.37
C THR A 11 -48.68 -1.00 25.48
N LYS A 12 -47.40 -1.33 25.27
CA LYS A 12 -46.45 -0.59 24.41
C LYS A 12 -47.02 -0.25 23.01
N SER A 13 -48.02 -1.00 22.55
CA SER A 13 -48.76 -0.79 21.31
C SER A 13 -49.52 0.54 21.24
N GLU A 14 -50.18 0.98 22.32
CA GLU A 14 -50.97 2.24 22.30
C GLU A 14 -50.07 3.48 22.25
N HIS A 15 -48.88 3.41 22.83
CA HIS A 15 -47.90 4.49 22.74
C HIS A 15 -47.28 4.59 21.34
N TYR A 16 -46.99 3.46 20.69
CA TYR A 16 -46.53 3.46 19.29
C TYR A 16 -47.63 3.89 18.30
N LEU A 17 -48.89 3.57 18.57
CA LEU A 17 -50.03 4.03 17.77
C LEU A 17 -50.31 5.53 17.97
N LEU A 18 -50.22 6.05 19.20
CA LEU A 18 -50.40 7.48 19.47
C LEU A 18 -49.22 8.34 18.97
N VAL A 19 -47.98 7.83 19.04
CA VAL A 19 -46.81 8.51 18.48
C VAL A 19 -46.83 8.47 16.94
N SER A 20 -47.22 7.34 16.33
CA SER A 20 -47.34 7.27 14.87
C SER A 20 -48.53 8.08 14.35
N ALA A 21 -49.68 8.11 15.05
CA ALA A 21 -50.81 8.97 14.72
C ALA A 21 -50.51 10.46 14.94
N GLY A 22 -49.69 10.82 15.93
CA GLY A 22 -49.23 12.19 16.17
C GLY A 22 -48.29 12.70 15.09
N ILE A 23 -47.39 11.84 14.58
CA ILE A 23 -46.52 12.16 13.44
C ILE A 23 -47.33 12.30 12.15
N VAL A 24 -48.27 11.38 11.90
CA VAL A 24 -49.16 11.45 10.73
C VAL A 24 -50.05 12.70 10.81
N GLY A 25 -50.65 13.01 11.97
CA GLY A 25 -51.47 14.20 12.18
C GLY A 25 -50.70 15.51 12.04
N ALA A 26 -49.45 15.58 12.51
CA ALA A 26 -48.58 16.73 12.29
C ALA A 26 -48.19 16.90 10.82
N ILE A 27 -47.95 15.80 10.10
CA ILE A 27 -47.68 15.80 8.66
C ILE A 27 -48.93 16.25 7.89
N THR A 28 -50.13 15.76 8.23
CA THR A 28 -51.39 16.14 7.58
C THR A 28 -51.76 17.60 7.87
N ALA A 29 -51.54 18.10 9.09
CA ALA A 29 -51.76 19.50 9.44
C ALA A 29 -50.74 20.43 8.75
N ALA A 30 -49.47 20.01 8.66
CA ALA A 30 -48.48 20.69 7.84
C ALA A 30 -48.93 20.73 6.38
N ILE A 31 -49.41 19.61 5.81
CA ILE A 31 -49.94 19.53 4.43
C ILE A 31 -51.14 20.46 4.21
N PHE A 32 -52.05 20.58 5.19
CA PHE A 32 -53.19 21.50 5.12
C PHE A 32 -52.76 22.98 5.14
N PHE A 33 -51.74 23.33 5.95
CA PHE A 33 -51.12 24.66 5.94
C PHE A 33 -50.33 24.92 4.65
N ILE A 34 -49.69 23.88 4.11
CA ILE A 34 -48.90 23.83 2.87
C ILE A 34 -49.80 23.98 1.62
N MET A 35 -51.04 23.47 1.64
CA MET A 35 -52.02 23.65 0.55
C MET A 35 -52.39 25.13 0.33
N LEU A 36 -52.46 25.94 1.39
CA LEU A 36 -52.70 27.38 1.32
C LEU A 36 -51.49 28.18 0.81
N SER A 37 -50.30 27.57 0.75
CA SER A 37 -49.04 28.22 0.38
C SER A 37 -48.28 27.46 -0.72
N ARG A 38 -48.96 27.07 -1.81
CA ARG A 38 -48.36 26.37 -2.97
C ARG A 38 -47.01 26.95 -3.41
N GLY A 39 -46.82 28.28 -3.34
CA GLY A 39 -45.55 28.95 -3.67
C GLY A 39 -44.40 28.64 -2.69
N VAL A 40 -44.66 28.70 -1.38
CA VAL A 40 -43.64 28.45 -0.33
C VAL A 40 -43.17 27.00 -0.37
N VAL A 41 -44.08 26.08 -0.61
CA VAL A 41 -43.80 24.63 -0.62
C VAL A 41 -42.94 24.27 -1.83
N ASN A 42 -43.28 24.81 -3.00
CA ASN A 42 -42.47 24.63 -4.19
C ASN A 42 -41.08 25.26 -4.03
N ALA A 43 -40.96 26.43 -3.41
CA ALA A 43 -39.67 27.04 -3.12
C ALA A 43 -38.83 26.19 -2.15
N VAL A 44 -39.43 25.63 -1.09
CA VAL A 44 -38.75 24.75 -0.13
C VAL A 44 -38.30 23.45 -0.79
N VAL A 45 -39.14 22.83 -1.61
CA VAL A 45 -38.82 21.60 -2.35
C VAL A 45 -37.71 21.85 -3.36
N THR A 46 -37.80 22.92 -4.16
CA THR A 46 -36.74 23.30 -5.10
C THR A 46 -35.42 23.58 -4.35
N SER A 47 -35.46 24.32 -3.24
CA SER A 47 -34.26 24.61 -2.44
C SER A 47 -33.63 23.34 -1.86
N LYS A 48 -34.45 22.42 -1.35
CA LYS A 48 -33.99 21.13 -0.80
C LYS A 48 -33.44 20.19 -1.88
N ILE A 49 -34.05 20.12 -3.07
CA ILE A 49 -33.50 19.43 -4.24
C ILE A 49 -32.14 20.04 -4.59
N SER A 50 -32.09 21.36 -4.77
CA SER A 50 -30.86 22.09 -5.11
C SER A 50 -29.75 21.95 -4.06
N SER A 51 -30.10 21.70 -2.79
CA SER A 51 -29.13 21.50 -1.72
C SER A 51 -28.37 20.16 -1.77
N GLN A 52 -28.85 19.21 -2.59
CA GLN A 52 -28.18 17.92 -2.82
C GLN A 52 -27.04 18.04 -3.84
N TYR A 53 -27.00 19.14 -4.59
CA TYR A 53 -25.98 19.43 -5.57
C TYR A 53 -24.83 20.22 -4.94
N GLN A 54 -23.60 19.83 -5.30
CA GLN A 54 -22.40 20.62 -5.09
C GLN A 54 -22.31 21.72 -6.15
N ASP A 55 -22.57 21.37 -7.41
CA ASP A 55 -22.74 22.30 -8.53
C ASP A 55 -24.14 22.13 -9.11
N LYS A 56 -24.93 23.20 -9.07
CA LYS A 56 -26.33 23.20 -9.51
C LYS A 56 -26.46 23.34 -11.03
N GLU A 57 -25.51 24.01 -11.67
CA GLU A 57 -25.55 24.26 -13.11
C GLU A 57 -25.12 23.01 -13.88
N LEU A 58 -24.11 22.31 -13.37
CA LEU A 58 -23.63 21.05 -13.93
C LEU A 58 -24.38 19.82 -13.38
N GLU A 59 -25.29 20.03 -12.43
CA GLU A 59 -26.04 18.99 -11.71
C GLU A 59 -25.11 17.93 -11.07
N VAL A 60 -24.01 18.37 -10.47
CA VAL A 60 -23.06 17.53 -9.73
C VAL A 60 -23.60 17.29 -8.33
N LEU A 61 -23.96 16.05 -8.00
CA LEU A 61 -24.37 15.69 -6.64
C LEU A 61 -23.20 15.75 -5.66
N LYS A 62 -23.50 16.13 -4.42
CA LYS A 62 -22.56 15.99 -3.30
C LYS A 62 -22.13 14.53 -3.11
N THR A 63 -20.95 14.34 -2.53
CA THR A 63 -20.44 13.03 -2.13
C THR A 63 -21.34 12.41 -1.07
N ASP A 64 -21.65 13.18 -0.02
CA ASP A 64 -22.59 12.82 1.03
C ASP A 64 -23.94 13.50 0.80
N LEU A 65 -24.97 12.67 0.57
CA LEU A 65 -26.34 13.11 0.33
C LEU A 65 -27.14 13.15 1.64
N ASP A 66 -28.01 14.15 1.78
CA ASP A 66 -28.93 14.26 2.91
C ASP A 66 -30.19 13.43 2.65
N TYR A 67 -30.08 12.13 2.92
CA TYR A 67 -31.18 11.17 2.79
C TYR A 67 -32.42 11.51 3.62
N PRO A 68 -32.32 12.02 4.87
CA PRO A 68 -33.47 12.56 5.59
C PRO A 68 -34.24 13.64 4.79
N THR A 69 -33.52 14.59 4.20
CA THR A 69 -34.13 15.64 3.36
C THR A 69 -34.75 15.06 2.08
N LEU A 70 -34.09 14.12 1.40
CA LEU A 70 -34.64 13.42 0.23
C LEU A 70 -35.93 12.68 0.55
N ASN A 71 -35.92 11.88 1.63
CA ASN A 71 -37.08 11.12 2.09
C ASN A 71 -38.27 12.02 2.45
N PHE A 72 -37.99 13.19 3.04
CA PHE A 72 -39.02 14.18 3.32
C PHE A 72 -39.67 14.69 2.03
N ILE A 73 -38.88 15.06 1.01
CA ILE A 73 -39.40 15.52 -0.29
C ILE A 73 -40.25 14.43 -0.95
N GLY A 74 -39.76 13.18 -0.99
CA GLY A 74 -40.50 12.06 -1.57
C GLY A 74 -41.84 11.79 -0.86
N ARG A 75 -41.88 11.90 0.47
CA ARG A 75 -43.13 11.80 1.25
C ARG A 75 -44.09 12.94 0.93
N VAL A 76 -43.59 14.18 0.85
CA VAL A 76 -44.44 15.34 0.51
C VAL A 76 -45.02 15.19 -0.89
N ILE A 77 -44.23 14.78 -1.88
CA ILE A 77 -44.72 14.51 -3.24
C ILE A 77 -45.81 13.43 -3.20
N LYS A 78 -45.55 12.29 -2.54
CA LYS A 78 -46.47 11.15 -2.47
C LYS A 78 -47.80 11.49 -1.78
N VAL A 79 -47.78 12.22 -0.67
CA VAL A 79 -49.01 12.57 0.07
C VAL A 79 -49.76 13.71 -0.61
N SER A 80 -49.08 14.54 -1.40
CA SER A 80 -49.72 15.65 -2.12
C SER A 80 -50.46 15.27 -3.41
N ASP A 81 -50.34 14.01 -3.86
CA ASP A 81 -50.92 13.48 -5.10
C ASP A 81 -50.75 14.41 -6.34
N GLY A 82 -49.61 15.10 -6.41
CA GLY A 82 -49.31 16.06 -7.48
C GLY A 82 -50.10 17.37 -7.46
N HIS A 83 -50.93 17.63 -6.45
CA HIS A 83 -51.78 18.83 -6.37
C HIS A 83 -51.11 20.04 -5.70
N VAL A 84 -50.01 19.81 -4.96
CA VAL A 84 -49.30 20.84 -4.18
C VAL A 84 -47.92 21.13 -4.76
N ILE A 85 -47.21 20.10 -5.23
CA ILE A 85 -45.88 20.22 -5.86
C ILE A 85 -46.05 20.36 -7.37
N THR A 86 -45.33 21.29 -7.99
CA THR A 86 -45.39 21.47 -9.45
C THR A 86 -44.86 20.23 -10.18
N PRO A 87 -45.40 19.90 -11.37
CA PRO A 87 -44.89 18.80 -12.20
C PRO A 87 -43.39 18.92 -12.50
N SER A 88 -42.87 20.15 -12.64
CA SER A 88 -41.43 20.40 -12.84
C SER A 88 -40.58 19.94 -11.65
N ASN A 89 -41.02 20.23 -10.42
CA ASN A 89 -40.32 19.78 -9.20
C ASN A 89 -40.42 18.27 -9.01
N ILE A 90 -41.55 17.65 -9.37
CA ILE A 90 -41.71 16.19 -9.36
C ILE A 90 -40.71 15.55 -10.33
N LYS A 91 -40.63 16.05 -11.57
CA LYS A 91 -39.69 15.56 -12.58
C LYS A 91 -38.24 15.71 -12.13
N LYS A 92 -37.86 16.87 -11.58
CA LYS A 92 -36.50 17.10 -11.03
C LYS A 92 -36.16 16.15 -9.89
N TYR A 93 -37.13 15.87 -9.02
CA TYR A 93 -36.95 14.91 -7.93
C TYR A 93 -36.80 13.47 -8.46
N GLN A 94 -37.57 13.06 -9.45
CA GLN A 94 -37.43 11.76 -10.10
C GLN A 94 -36.05 11.61 -10.77
N GLN A 95 -35.61 12.62 -11.52
CA GLN A 95 -34.27 12.63 -12.13
C GLN A 95 -33.15 12.53 -11.08
N LEU A 96 -33.33 13.20 -9.94
CA LEU A 96 -32.42 13.10 -8.80
C LEU A 96 -32.41 11.67 -8.22
N GLU A 97 -33.58 11.06 -8.00
CA GLU A 97 -33.67 9.66 -7.52
C GLU A 97 -33.03 8.67 -8.50
N ASP A 98 -33.30 8.82 -9.80
CA ASP A 98 -32.69 7.99 -10.86
C ASP A 98 -31.17 8.09 -10.83
N TYR A 99 -30.63 9.31 -10.67
CA TYR A 99 -29.20 9.53 -10.62
C TYR A 99 -28.56 8.94 -9.35
N ILE A 100 -29.24 9.08 -8.20
CA ILE A 100 -28.81 8.47 -6.94
C ILE A 100 -28.81 6.94 -7.05
N GLN A 101 -29.84 6.36 -7.66
CA GLN A 101 -29.94 4.93 -7.85
C GLN A 101 -28.85 4.43 -8.80
N ALA A 102 -28.64 5.11 -9.93
CA ALA A 102 -27.57 4.78 -10.87
C ALA A 102 -26.18 4.84 -10.21
N ARG A 103 -25.93 5.80 -9.31
CA ARG A 103 -24.68 5.83 -8.51
C ARG A 103 -24.56 4.61 -7.60
N LYS A 104 -25.64 4.24 -6.89
CA LYS A 104 -25.64 3.05 -6.01
C LYS A 104 -25.38 1.77 -6.81
N ASP A 105 -26.01 1.65 -7.98
CA ASP A 105 -25.85 0.49 -8.86
C ASP A 105 -24.40 0.39 -9.34
N ARG A 106 -23.80 1.48 -9.84
CA ARG A 106 -22.38 1.50 -10.22
C ARG A 106 -21.45 1.09 -9.08
N ILE A 107 -21.66 1.62 -7.87
CA ILE A 107 -20.85 1.26 -6.69
C ILE A 107 -21.00 -0.23 -6.35
N LYS A 108 -22.23 -0.74 -6.43
CA LYS A 108 -22.55 -2.15 -6.17
C LYS A 108 -21.90 -3.05 -7.22
N ASP A 109 -21.96 -2.67 -8.50
CA ASP A 109 -21.42 -3.44 -9.61
C ASP A 109 -19.90 -3.53 -9.54
N VAL A 110 -19.21 -2.44 -9.18
CA VAL A 110 -17.74 -2.46 -8.93
C VAL A 110 -17.41 -3.37 -7.75
N ALA A 111 -18.16 -3.25 -6.64
CA ALA A 111 -17.96 -4.11 -5.47
C ALA A 111 -18.23 -5.60 -5.78
N ALA A 112 -19.15 -5.89 -6.70
CA ALA A 112 -19.50 -7.25 -7.09
C ALA A 112 -18.39 -7.96 -7.88
N LEU A 113 -17.39 -7.25 -8.42
CA LEU A 113 -16.24 -7.87 -9.06
C LEU A 113 -15.27 -8.53 -8.05
N TYR A 114 -15.34 -8.13 -6.78
CA TYR A 114 -14.45 -8.63 -5.74
C TYR A 114 -14.96 -9.95 -5.12
N ASP A 115 -14.01 -10.81 -4.78
CA ASP A 115 -14.19 -12.00 -3.92
C ASP A 115 -13.34 -11.85 -2.64
N GLY A 116 -13.75 -10.92 -1.78
CA GLY A 116 -13.01 -10.53 -0.59
C GLY A 116 -12.04 -9.39 -0.86
N LYS A 117 -10.97 -9.29 -0.04
CA LYS A 117 -10.06 -8.13 -0.07
C LYS A 117 -9.01 -8.18 -1.18
N ASN A 118 -8.56 -9.37 -1.54
CA ASN A 118 -7.37 -9.57 -2.36
C ASN A 118 -7.64 -10.36 -3.64
N ASN A 119 -8.90 -10.69 -3.92
CA ASN A 119 -9.27 -11.52 -5.07
C ASN A 119 -10.43 -10.93 -5.84
N TYR A 120 -10.52 -11.29 -7.12
CA TYR A 120 -11.66 -11.02 -7.98
C TYR A 120 -12.44 -12.31 -8.28
N ARG A 121 -13.71 -12.17 -8.68
CA ARG A 121 -14.61 -13.29 -8.97
C ARG A 121 -14.33 -13.95 -10.32
N ASP A 122 -14.67 -15.22 -10.45
CA ASP A 122 -14.46 -16.01 -11.67
C ASP A 122 -15.25 -15.52 -12.89
N ASP A 123 -16.36 -14.81 -12.67
CA ASP A 123 -17.22 -14.28 -13.73
C ASP A 123 -16.78 -12.90 -14.25
N VAL A 124 -15.61 -12.42 -13.82
CA VAL A 124 -15.01 -11.18 -14.33
C VAL A 124 -14.40 -11.42 -15.70
N THR A 125 -14.73 -10.53 -16.64
CA THR A 125 -14.21 -10.54 -18.01
C THR A 125 -13.80 -9.12 -18.42
N SER A 126 -12.95 -8.99 -19.44
CA SER A 126 -12.58 -7.68 -20.00
C SER A 126 -13.81 -6.88 -20.43
N GLN A 127 -14.83 -7.55 -21.00
CA GLN A 127 -16.08 -6.92 -21.39
C GLN A 127 -16.81 -6.31 -20.19
N LYS A 128 -16.94 -7.07 -19.09
CA LYS A 128 -17.60 -6.61 -17.85
C LYS A 128 -16.86 -5.43 -17.22
N ILE A 129 -15.51 -5.42 -17.28
CA ILE A 129 -14.67 -4.32 -16.82
C ILE A 129 -14.92 -3.07 -17.69
N ASN A 130 -14.87 -3.21 -19.02
CA ASN A 130 -15.06 -2.10 -19.96
C ASN A 130 -16.47 -1.48 -19.90
N ASP A 131 -17.51 -2.31 -19.78
CA ASP A 131 -18.89 -1.84 -19.66
C ASP A 131 -19.10 -1.04 -18.37
N LEU A 132 -18.46 -1.47 -17.28
CA LEU A 132 -18.52 -0.79 -16.01
C LEU A 132 -17.72 0.52 -16.02
N ASP A 133 -16.56 0.55 -16.70
CA ASP A 133 -15.80 1.78 -16.90
C ASP A 133 -16.62 2.83 -17.66
N ALA A 134 -17.24 2.43 -18.77
CA ALA A 134 -18.14 3.29 -19.55
C ALA A 134 -19.35 3.76 -18.72
N ALA A 135 -19.86 2.93 -17.80
CA ALA A 135 -20.91 3.34 -16.87
C ALA A 135 -20.40 4.34 -15.83
N LEU A 136 -19.18 4.17 -15.31
CA LEU A 136 -18.55 5.08 -14.34
C LEU A 136 -18.34 6.48 -14.91
N LEU A 137 -18.01 6.63 -16.20
CA LEU A 137 -17.88 7.94 -16.87
C LEU A 137 -19.16 8.80 -16.81
N LYS A 138 -20.32 8.22 -16.47
CA LYS A 138 -21.58 8.95 -16.25
C LYS A 138 -21.70 9.57 -14.84
N GLU A 139 -20.78 9.26 -13.94
CA GLU A 139 -20.67 9.90 -12.62
C GLU A 139 -20.04 11.30 -12.77
N LYS A 140 -20.78 12.32 -12.37
CA LYS A 140 -20.42 13.74 -12.52
C LYS A 140 -19.59 14.21 -11.32
N ASN A 141 -19.75 13.59 -10.15
CA ASN A 141 -18.93 13.89 -8.99
C ASN A 141 -17.58 13.18 -9.13
N GLN A 142 -16.52 13.97 -9.32
CA GLN A 142 -15.16 13.47 -9.58
C GLN A 142 -14.62 12.60 -8.43
N ASP A 143 -14.91 12.92 -7.17
CA ASP A 143 -14.44 12.13 -6.03
C ASP A 143 -15.07 10.74 -5.99
N VAL A 144 -16.39 10.66 -6.23
CA VAL A 144 -17.12 9.39 -6.30
C VAL A 144 -16.66 8.58 -7.50
N TYR A 145 -16.51 9.22 -8.66
CA TYR A 145 -15.98 8.61 -9.88
C TYR A 145 -14.59 8.01 -9.63
N GLN A 146 -13.62 8.82 -9.18
CA GLN A 146 -12.25 8.38 -8.99
C GLN A 146 -12.15 7.25 -7.97
N LYS A 147 -12.93 7.30 -6.89
CA LYS A 147 -12.97 6.25 -5.88
C LYS A 147 -13.44 4.91 -6.45
N GLN A 148 -14.42 4.91 -7.36
CA GLN A 148 -14.86 3.67 -8.01
C GLN A 148 -13.91 3.26 -9.13
N ARG A 149 -13.34 4.21 -9.89
CA ARG A 149 -12.37 3.93 -10.95
C ARG A 149 -11.13 3.24 -10.39
N ASN A 150 -10.54 3.74 -9.31
CA ASN A 150 -9.39 3.10 -8.65
C ASN A 150 -9.65 1.64 -8.25
N LYS A 151 -10.89 1.32 -7.82
CA LYS A 151 -11.28 -0.05 -7.50
C LYS A 151 -11.39 -0.90 -8.77
N LEU A 152 -12.03 -0.36 -9.81
CA LEU A 152 -12.12 -1.04 -11.11
C LEU A 152 -10.73 -1.29 -11.71
N ASP A 153 -9.81 -0.32 -11.62
CA ASP A 153 -8.43 -0.44 -12.08
C ASP A 153 -7.69 -1.55 -11.35
N THR A 154 -7.91 -1.69 -10.05
CA THR A 154 -7.33 -2.78 -9.25
C THR A 154 -7.78 -4.14 -9.80
N ILE A 155 -9.08 -4.29 -10.11
CA ILE A 155 -9.62 -5.51 -10.71
C ILE A 155 -9.04 -5.74 -12.11
N GLN A 156 -8.91 -4.68 -12.92
CA GLN A 156 -8.34 -4.76 -14.26
C GLN A 156 -6.89 -5.25 -14.22
N ILE A 157 -6.05 -4.66 -13.36
CA ILE A 157 -4.65 -5.08 -13.19
C ILE A 157 -4.59 -6.55 -12.74
N TRP A 158 -5.40 -6.94 -11.77
CA TRP A 158 -5.45 -8.34 -11.31
C TRP A 158 -5.89 -9.32 -12.39
N PHE A 159 -6.86 -8.92 -13.22
CA PHE A 159 -7.34 -9.70 -14.34
C PHE A 159 -6.23 -9.89 -15.39
N GLU A 160 -5.61 -8.80 -15.86
CA GLU A 160 -4.52 -8.81 -16.85
C GLU A 160 -3.30 -9.61 -16.34
N GLN A 161 -2.89 -9.40 -15.09
CA GLN A 161 -1.81 -10.18 -14.46
C GLN A 161 -2.15 -11.67 -14.39
N THR A 162 -3.41 -12.01 -14.16
CA THR A 162 -3.85 -13.42 -14.12
C THR A 162 -3.82 -14.03 -15.52
N GLU A 163 -4.26 -13.32 -16.56
CA GLU A 163 -4.19 -13.81 -17.94
C GLU A 163 -2.73 -14.04 -18.40
N ASP A 164 -1.83 -13.14 -18.02
CA ASP A 164 -0.40 -13.28 -18.33
C ASP A 164 0.25 -14.42 -17.54
N ALA A 165 -0.06 -14.52 -16.25
CA ALA A 165 0.37 -15.64 -15.42
C ALA A 165 -0.12 -16.97 -15.98
N ASP A 166 -1.39 -17.03 -16.40
CA ASP A 166 -1.99 -18.25 -16.94
C ASP A 166 -1.25 -18.75 -18.19
N LYS A 167 -0.99 -17.85 -19.14
CA LYS A 167 -0.24 -18.16 -20.37
C LYS A 167 1.19 -18.62 -20.07
N TYR A 168 1.86 -17.95 -19.13
CA TYR A 168 3.24 -18.27 -18.77
C TYR A 168 3.35 -19.63 -18.08
N LEU A 169 2.46 -19.89 -17.11
CA LEU A 169 2.41 -21.14 -16.36
C LEU A 169 2.06 -22.31 -17.29
N ASP A 170 1.10 -22.15 -18.19
CA ASP A 170 0.75 -23.17 -19.19
C ASP A 170 1.92 -23.52 -20.10
N LYS A 171 2.56 -22.52 -20.69
CA LYS A 171 3.73 -22.73 -21.54
C LYS A 171 4.88 -23.42 -20.79
N THR A 172 5.12 -23.04 -19.54
CA THR A 172 6.21 -23.59 -18.75
C THR A 172 5.90 -25.02 -18.29
N TRP A 173 4.65 -25.28 -17.91
CA TRP A 173 4.16 -26.60 -17.52
C TRP A 173 4.20 -27.59 -18.69
N GLN A 174 3.75 -27.17 -19.89
CA GLN A 174 3.88 -27.98 -21.10
C GLN A 174 5.34 -28.29 -21.43
N GLY A 175 6.20 -27.27 -21.40
CA GLY A 175 7.64 -27.47 -21.63
C GLY A 175 8.30 -28.40 -20.61
N PHE A 176 7.86 -28.35 -19.34
CA PHE A 176 8.31 -29.28 -18.31
C PHE A 176 7.87 -30.72 -18.60
N ASN A 177 6.60 -30.94 -18.97
CA ASN A 177 6.11 -32.29 -19.27
C ASN A 177 6.73 -32.89 -20.54
N ASP A 178 7.09 -32.05 -21.51
CA ASP A 178 7.76 -32.49 -22.75
C ASP A 178 9.24 -32.82 -22.51
N ASP A 179 9.92 -32.00 -21.70
CA ASP A 179 11.31 -32.17 -21.30
C ASP A 179 11.54 -31.64 -19.88
N ASN A 180 11.67 -32.57 -18.94
CA ASN A 180 11.89 -32.23 -17.53
C ASN A 180 13.18 -31.41 -17.31
N SER A 181 14.17 -31.51 -18.20
CA SER A 181 15.41 -30.74 -18.12
C SER A 181 15.25 -29.28 -18.55
N SER A 182 14.10 -28.94 -19.14
CA SER A 182 13.78 -27.58 -19.59
C SER A 182 13.56 -26.60 -18.43
N LEU A 183 13.33 -27.07 -17.20
CA LEU A 183 13.19 -26.25 -16.00
C LEU A 183 14.54 -25.70 -15.54
N SER A 184 14.72 -24.39 -15.70
CA SER A 184 15.85 -23.64 -15.14
C SER A 184 15.45 -22.87 -13.88
N PHE A 185 16.44 -22.42 -13.11
CA PHE A 185 16.22 -21.54 -11.96
C PHE A 185 15.39 -20.30 -12.32
N LYS A 186 15.71 -19.67 -13.46
CA LYS A 186 14.96 -18.54 -14.01
C LYS A 186 13.47 -18.86 -14.17
N LYS A 187 13.17 -19.98 -14.83
CA LYS A 187 11.79 -20.39 -15.10
C LYS A 187 11.05 -20.68 -13.81
N ILE A 188 11.67 -21.35 -12.83
CA ILE A 188 10.99 -21.65 -11.56
C ILE A 188 10.77 -20.40 -10.70
N SER A 189 11.70 -19.45 -10.71
CA SER A 189 11.55 -18.14 -10.05
C SER A 189 10.40 -17.34 -10.67
N MET A 190 10.31 -17.33 -12.01
CA MET A 190 9.21 -16.70 -12.73
C MET A 190 7.87 -17.41 -12.48
N VAL A 191 7.82 -18.75 -12.51
CA VAL A 191 6.62 -19.55 -12.15
C VAL A 191 6.09 -19.14 -10.78
N ASN A 192 6.95 -19.10 -9.77
CA ASN A 192 6.57 -18.71 -8.41
C ASN A 192 6.11 -17.25 -8.31
N THR A 193 6.72 -16.37 -9.09
CA THR A 193 6.33 -14.95 -9.14
C THR A 193 4.96 -14.79 -9.79
N TYR A 194 4.74 -15.37 -10.98
CA TYR A 194 3.48 -15.33 -11.69
C TYR A 194 2.35 -15.99 -10.91
N PHE A 195 2.60 -17.13 -10.25
CA PHE A 195 1.62 -17.80 -9.41
C PHE A 195 1.10 -16.89 -8.28
N LYS A 196 1.99 -16.14 -7.60
CA LYS A 196 1.61 -15.17 -6.55
C LYS A 196 0.81 -13.97 -7.05
N LEU A 197 0.91 -13.65 -8.34
CA LEU A 197 0.18 -12.55 -8.99
C LEU A 197 -1.26 -12.94 -9.33
N ILE A 198 -1.60 -14.23 -9.38
CA ILE A 198 -2.96 -14.68 -9.65
C ILE A 198 -3.86 -14.27 -8.48
N LYS A 199 -4.86 -13.43 -8.76
CA LYS A 199 -5.87 -12.97 -7.79
C LYS A 199 -7.26 -13.55 -8.06
N ASN A 200 -7.32 -14.64 -8.83
CA ASN A 200 -8.52 -15.43 -9.04
C ASN A 200 -8.34 -16.79 -8.35
N LYS A 201 -9.19 -17.10 -7.38
CA LYS A 201 -9.05 -18.33 -6.58
C LYS A 201 -9.16 -19.60 -7.42
N THR A 202 -10.02 -19.61 -8.43
CA THR A 202 -10.23 -20.80 -9.27
C THR A 202 -9.02 -21.06 -10.16
N ILE A 203 -8.45 -20.01 -10.76
CA ILE A 203 -7.22 -20.11 -11.56
C ILE A 203 -6.01 -20.43 -10.68
N GLU A 204 -5.91 -19.85 -9.49
CA GLU A 204 -4.86 -20.16 -8.52
C GLU A 204 -4.91 -21.65 -8.12
N ASN A 205 -6.10 -22.14 -7.74
CA ASN A 205 -6.29 -23.55 -7.40
C ASN A 205 -5.94 -24.49 -8.57
N ARG A 206 -6.28 -24.11 -9.81
CA ARG A 206 -5.93 -24.88 -11.02
C ARG A 206 -4.42 -25.06 -11.17
N TRP A 207 -3.63 -24.03 -10.85
CA TRP A 207 -2.17 -24.05 -11.01
C TRP A 207 -1.41 -24.62 -9.82
N SER A 208 -2.01 -24.65 -8.63
CA SER A 208 -1.32 -25.04 -7.38
C SER A 208 -0.56 -26.37 -7.52
N GLU A 209 -1.18 -27.41 -8.05
CA GLU A 209 -0.55 -28.73 -8.17
C GLU A 209 0.59 -28.76 -9.19
N ALA A 210 0.41 -28.08 -10.33
CA ALA A 210 1.43 -28.02 -11.37
C ALA A 210 2.67 -27.23 -10.91
N VAL A 211 2.46 -26.10 -10.23
CA VAL A 211 3.54 -25.29 -9.64
C VAL A 211 4.31 -26.09 -8.59
N GLU A 212 3.60 -26.76 -7.68
CA GLU A 212 4.22 -27.60 -6.65
C GLU A 212 5.07 -28.73 -7.26
N LYS A 213 4.59 -29.39 -8.32
CA LYS A 213 5.36 -30.43 -9.02
C LYS A 213 6.64 -29.90 -9.65
N MET A 214 6.59 -28.73 -10.30
CA MET A 214 7.77 -28.10 -10.90
C MET A 214 8.78 -27.70 -9.81
N ASP A 215 8.32 -27.15 -8.69
CA ASP A 215 9.16 -26.77 -7.55
C ASP A 215 9.83 -27.97 -6.88
N GLN A 216 9.07 -29.04 -6.65
CA GLN A 216 9.58 -30.29 -6.08
C GLN A 216 10.61 -30.95 -7.01
N TYR A 217 10.32 -31.03 -8.31
CA TYR A 217 11.26 -31.59 -9.29
C TYR A 217 12.57 -30.80 -9.29
N PHE A 218 12.50 -29.47 -9.39
CA PHE A 218 13.68 -28.62 -9.39
C PHE A 218 14.49 -28.74 -8.08
N SER A 219 13.82 -28.79 -6.92
CA SER A 219 14.47 -28.96 -5.62
C SER A 219 15.19 -30.31 -5.47
N ASN A 220 14.68 -31.37 -6.09
CA ASN A 220 15.24 -32.71 -5.98
C ASN A 220 16.35 -33.02 -7.01
N HIS A 221 16.45 -32.26 -8.10
CA HIS A 221 17.38 -32.56 -9.22
C HIS A 221 18.46 -31.48 -9.44
N GLN A 222 18.39 -30.35 -8.74
CA GLN A 222 19.38 -29.26 -8.80
C GLN A 222 19.87 -28.97 -7.38
N GLY A 223 21.05 -29.50 -7.02
CA GLY A 223 21.66 -29.29 -5.71
C GLY A 223 21.89 -27.80 -5.40
N GLU A 224 21.99 -27.42 -4.12
CA GLU A 224 22.12 -26.01 -3.68
C GLU A 224 23.19 -25.19 -4.44
N SER A 225 24.26 -25.84 -4.92
CA SER A 225 25.30 -25.24 -5.75
C SER A 225 24.81 -24.69 -7.09
N SER A 226 23.91 -25.39 -7.80
CA SER A 226 23.47 -24.96 -9.13
C SER A 226 22.47 -23.81 -9.10
N ARG A 227 21.75 -23.63 -7.97
CA ARG A 227 20.90 -22.46 -7.72
C ARG A 227 21.74 -21.19 -7.62
N VAL A 228 22.86 -21.22 -6.89
CA VAL A 228 23.76 -20.07 -6.73
C VAL A 228 24.49 -19.74 -8.04
N GLU A 229 24.97 -20.76 -8.76
CA GLU A 229 25.63 -20.59 -10.07
C GLU A 229 24.67 -20.02 -11.13
N ALA A 230 23.42 -20.51 -11.18
CA ALA A 230 22.42 -20.03 -12.12
C ALA A 230 21.97 -18.59 -11.81
N VAL A 231 21.84 -18.22 -10.53
CA VAL A 231 21.57 -16.83 -10.10
C VAL A 231 22.69 -15.89 -10.55
N LYS A 232 23.96 -16.31 -10.43
CA LYS A 232 25.11 -15.52 -10.89
C LYS A 232 25.10 -15.34 -12.42
N GLN A 233 24.85 -16.42 -13.18
CA GLN A 233 24.77 -16.35 -14.64
C GLN A 233 23.59 -15.48 -15.11
N GLU A 234 22.46 -15.52 -14.42
CA GLU A 234 21.29 -14.70 -14.76
C GLU A 234 21.51 -13.22 -14.42
N LEU A 235 22.18 -12.91 -13.31
CA LEU A 235 22.58 -11.55 -12.96
C LEU A 235 23.54 -10.96 -14.00
N GLU A 236 24.49 -11.76 -14.51
CA GLU A 236 25.38 -11.33 -15.60
C GLU A 236 24.63 -11.17 -16.93
N ALA A 237 23.70 -12.06 -17.26
CA ALA A 237 22.87 -11.96 -18.46
C ALA A 237 21.94 -10.74 -18.43
N LEU A 238 21.36 -10.40 -17.28
CA LEU A 238 20.56 -9.18 -17.10
C LEU A 238 21.42 -7.91 -17.16
N ARG A 239 22.65 -7.96 -16.65
CA ARG A 239 23.62 -6.86 -16.75
C ARG A 239 24.08 -6.62 -18.19
N SER A 240 24.02 -7.63 -19.05
CA SER A 240 24.47 -7.59 -20.45
C SER A 240 23.33 -7.55 -21.48
N ALA A 241 22.06 -7.62 -21.04
CA ALA A 241 20.90 -7.54 -21.93
C ALA A 241 20.74 -6.10 -22.49
N PRO A 242 20.73 -5.92 -23.82
CA PRO A 242 20.45 -4.62 -24.41
C PRO A 242 18.98 -4.22 -24.16
N LEU A 243 18.76 -2.96 -23.75
CA LEU A 243 17.44 -2.37 -23.55
C LEU A 243 16.73 -2.17 -24.91
N THR A 244 16.23 -3.23 -25.54
CA THR A 244 15.66 -3.19 -26.91
C THR A 244 14.14 -3.10 -27.01
N GLU A 245 13.41 -2.87 -25.92
CA GLU A 245 12.01 -2.47 -26.02
C GLU A 245 11.83 -1.02 -25.58
N LYS A 246 11.48 -0.16 -26.55
CA LYS A 246 11.00 1.20 -26.31
C LYS A 246 9.66 1.11 -25.58
N TYR A 247 9.73 0.93 -24.27
CA TYR A 247 8.59 1.16 -23.40
C TYR A 247 8.32 2.66 -23.40
N THR A 248 7.23 3.09 -24.02
CA THR A 248 6.67 4.42 -23.77
C THR A 248 6.01 4.33 -22.41
N PRO A 249 6.55 4.97 -21.35
CA PRO A 249 5.91 4.93 -20.05
C PRO A 249 4.52 5.52 -20.22
N ALA A 250 3.48 4.78 -19.80
CA ALA A 250 2.20 5.40 -19.55
C ALA A 250 2.46 6.58 -18.59
N ASN A 251 2.03 7.78 -18.98
CA ASN A 251 1.96 8.90 -18.05
C ASN A 251 0.82 8.57 -17.07
N VAL A 252 1.14 7.75 -16.09
CA VAL A 252 0.24 7.47 -14.98
C VAL A 252 0.42 8.66 -14.03
N ASP A 253 -0.51 9.60 -14.08
CA ASP A 253 -0.74 10.50 -12.96
C ASP A 253 -1.32 9.64 -11.82
N ILE A 254 -0.44 8.90 -11.15
CA ILE A 254 -0.75 8.31 -9.86
C ILE A 254 -0.84 9.50 -8.92
N VAL A 255 -2.05 10.03 -8.73
CA VAL A 255 -2.39 10.74 -7.49
C VAL A 255 -2.36 9.69 -6.39
N SER A 256 -1.13 9.37 -6.02
CA SER A 256 -0.83 8.44 -4.95
C SER A 256 -1.39 9.10 -3.70
N SER A 257 -2.31 8.39 -3.05
CA SER A 257 -2.64 8.63 -1.65
C SER A 257 -1.44 8.20 -0.81
N LEU A 258 -0.31 8.85 -1.04
CA LEU A 258 0.85 8.84 -0.19
C LEU A 258 0.37 9.40 1.15
N ASN A 259 0.32 8.56 2.17
CA ASN A 259 0.11 9.02 3.53
C ASN A 259 1.32 9.89 3.89
N PHE A 260 1.18 11.20 3.66
CA PHE A 260 2.18 12.18 4.04
C PHE A 260 2.28 12.18 5.56
N SER A 261 3.31 11.51 6.09
CA SER A 261 3.73 11.70 7.47
C SER A 261 4.30 13.12 7.57
N SER A 262 3.47 14.09 7.95
CA SER A 262 3.87 15.48 8.14
C SER A 262 5.08 15.59 9.08
N GLY A 263 5.07 14.85 10.20
CA GLY A 263 6.16 14.86 11.18
C GLY A 263 7.54 14.46 10.64
N ALA A 264 7.63 13.33 9.91
CA ALA A 264 8.92 12.90 9.33
C ALA A 264 9.41 13.85 8.22
N SER A 265 8.49 14.35 7.38
CA SER A 265 8.85 15.31 6.33
C SER A 265 9.35 16.63 6.90
N ASP A 266 8.71 17.14 7.95
CA ASP A 266 9.11 18.36 8.64
C ASP A 266 10.47 18.17 9.32
N SER A 267 10.67 17.03 10.00
CA SER A 267 11.93 16.69 10.67
C SER A 267 13.10 16.63 9.68
N LEU A 268 12.93 15.92 8.55
CA LEU A 268 13.96 15.80 7.52
C LEU A 268 14.26 17.16 6.85
N THR A 269 13.23 17.98 6.63
CA THR A 269 13.38 19.32 6.04
C THR A 269 14.07 20.29 7.00
N GLN A 270 13.68 20.28 8.28
CA GLN A 270 14.31 21.08 9.34
C GLN A 270 15.76 20.65 9.58
N ALA A 271 16.04 19.36 9.47
CA ALA A 271 17.39 18.83 9.44
C ALA A 271 18.16 19.22 8.16
N GLY A 272 17.56 19.91 7.18
CA GLY A 272 18.24 20.36 5.97
C GLY A 272 18.62 19.24 5.02
N ILE A 273 17.88 18.13 5.03
CA ILE A 273 18.15 16.99 4.14
C ILE A 273 17.52 17.28 2.78
N THR A 274 18.35 17.32 1.75
CA THR A 274 17.96 17.71 0.38
C THR A 274 17.94 16.54 -0.61
N GLY A 275 18.45 15.37 -0.22
CA GLY A 275 18.51 14.17 -1.06
C GLY A 275 17.14 13.73 -1.55
N LYS A 276 17.09 13.11 -2.75
CA LYS A 276 15.85 12.51 -3.27
C LYS A 276 15.34 11.40 -2.36
N THR A 277 16.25 10.68 -1.70
CA THR A 277 15.94 9.63 -0.73
C THR A 277 16.70 9.87 0.57
N ALA A 278 16.10 9.48 1.69
CA ALA A 278 16.74 9.51 3.01
C ALA A 278 16.22 8.35 3.85
N LEU A 279 17.10 7.66 4.57
CA LEU A 279 16.68 6.70 5.59
C LEU A 279 16.32 7.48 6.86
N TYR A 280 15.12 7.30 7.37
CA TYR A 280 14.61 8.02 8.54
C TYR A 280 14.30 7.04 9.66
N TYR A 281 14.89 7.25 10.83
CA TYR A 281 14.54 6.53 12.05
C TYR A 281 13.94 7.50 13.06
N ASN A 282 12.80 7.12 13.62
CA ASN A 282 12.15 7.84 14.70
C ASN A 282 12.32 7.05 16.01
N THR A 283 13.17 7.57 16.90
CA THR A 283 13.50 6.95 18.18
C THR A 283 12.27 6.81 19.09
N SER A 284 11.36 7.79 19.08
CA SER A 284 10.16 7.77 19.93
C SER A 284 9.13 6.70 19.56
N THR A 285 9.11 6.27 18.30
CA THR A 285 8.15 5.26 17.80
C THR A 285 8.82 3.95 17.42
N ASN A 286 10.15 3.86 17.50
CA ASN A 286 10.96 2.73 17.03
C ASN A 286 10.66 2.31 15.59
N LYS A 287 10.50 3.30 14.70
CA LYS A 287 10.17 3.07 13.29
C LYS A 287 11.24 3.61 12.36
N LEU A 288 11.68 2.76 11.44
CA LEU A 288 12.64 3.06 10.39
C LEU A 288 11.92 3.04 9.03
N ALA A 289 12.22 3.97 8.13
CA ALA A 289 11.68 3.95 6.77
C ALA A 289 12.63 4.58 5.77
N LEU A 290 12.70 4.02 4.57
CA LEU A 290 13.26 4.73 3.41
C LEU A 290 12.23 5.76 2.95
N MET A 291 12.60 7.03 3.01
CA MET A 291 11.75 8.15 2.67
C MET A 291 12.15 8.68 1.28
N THR A 292 11.17 8.80 0.38
CA THR A 292 11.34 9.37 -0.95
C THR A 292 10.74 10.78 -0.98
N LYS A 293 11.49 11.74 -1.53
CA LYS A 293 11.03 13.12 -1.69
C LYS A 293 10.15 13.23 -2.94
N VAL A 294 8.85 13.42 -2.73
CA VAL A 294 7.82 13.60 -3.76
C VAL A 294 7.13 14.95 -3.55
N ASN A 295 7.08 15.79 -4.58
CA ASN A 295 6.46 17.12 -4.51
C ASN A 295 6.96 17.98 -3.32
N GLY A 296 8.25 17.90 -3.00
CA GLY A 296 8.89 18.65 -1.93
C GLY A 296 8.71 18.05 -0.52
N LYS A 297 7.95 16.97 -0.36
CA LYS A 297 7.73 16.29 0.93
C LYS A 297 8.31 14.90 0.92
N TYR A 298 8.77 14.42 2.07
CA TYR A 298 9.26 13.05 2.22
C TYR A 298 8.12 12.09 2.57
N VAL A 299 8.09 10.94 1.90
CA VAL A 299 7.09 9.89 2.12
C VAL A 299 7.73 8.51 2.21
N ALA A 300 7.25 7.67 3.11
CA ALA A 300 7.60 6.26 3.20
C ALA A 300 6.80 5.42 2.18
N GLU A 301 7.31 5.26 0.96
CA GLU A 301 6.62 4.53 -0.12
C GLU A 301 6.38 3.05 0.21
N ASN A 302 7.32 2.43 0.95
CA ASN A 302 7.28 1.02 1.33
C ASN A 302 6.90 0.80 2.80
N GLY A 303 6.32 1.81 3.45
CA GLY A 303 5.91 1.76 4.85
C GLY A 303 7.08 1.87 5.84
N TYR A 304 6.80 1.51 7.10
CA TYR A 304 7.74 1.59 8.21
C TYR A 304 8.15 0.20 8.68
N ILE A 305 9.45 0.01 8.91
CA ILE A 305 10.09 -1.13 9.53
C ILE A 305 10.10 -0.92 11.04
N ASN A 306 9.77 -1.96 11.81
CA ASN A 306 9.91 -1.93 13.26
C ASN A 306 11.37 -2.18 13.64
N VAL A 307 11.91 -1.33 14.50
CA VAL A 307 13.24 -1.50 15.09
C VAL A 307 13.09 -2.22 16.42
N THR A 308 13.74 -3.39 16.54
CA THR A 308 13.67 -4.24 17.73
C THR A 308 14.47 -3.63 18.88
N SER A 309 15.66 -3.11 18.56
CA SER A 309 16.49 -2.34 19.49
C SER A 309 17.38 -1.37 18.72
N SER A 310 17.69 -0.23 19.33
CA SER A 310 18.64 0.73 18.78
C SER A 310 19.50 1.31 19.89
N GLN A 311 20.80 1.37 19.65
CA GLN A 311 21.75 2.17 20.43
C GLN A 311 22.29 3.35 19.63
N VAL A 312 21.68 3.63 18.47
CA VAL A 312 22.14 4.69 17.56
C VAL A 312 21.73 6.06 18.09
N GLY A 313 22.69 6.97 18.24
CA GLY A 313 22.44 8.36 18.66
C GLY A 313 21.63 9.16 17.64
N SER A 314 20.94 10.21 18.11
CA SER A 314 20.28 11.17 17.21
C SER A 314 21.30 11.95 16.40
N GLY A 315 21.06 12.10 15.09
CA GLY A 315 22.03 12.74 14.22
C GLY A 315 21.90 12.36 12.74
N LYS A 316 22.86 12.83 11.96
CA LYS A 316 22.99 12.52 10.53
C LYS A 316 24.18 11.60 10.32
N TYR A 317 23.93 10.53 9.61
CA TYR A 317 24.88 9.53 9.19
C TYR A 317 24.80 9.35 7.68
N THR A 318 25.83 8.75 7.11
CA THR A 318 25.89 8.37 5.69
C THR A 318 25.95 6.86 5.60
N ILE A 319 25.10 6.26 4.78
CA ILE A 319 25.20 4.83 4.46
C ILE A 319 26.46 4.62 3.61
N LYS A 320 27.47 3.93 4.15
CA LYS A 320 28.75 3.74 3.45
C LYS A 320 28.80 2.45 2.67
N LYS A 321 28.21 1.38 3.21
CA LYS A 321 28.29 0.05 2.59
C LYS A 321 27.05 -0.78 2.91
N LEU A 322 26.63 -1.55 1.91
CA LEU A 322 25.69 -2.65 2.08
C LEU A 322 26.51 -3.94 2.06
N ILE A 323 26.51 -4.67 3.17
CA ILE A 323 27.38 -5.83 3.40
C ILE A 323 26.53 -7.08 3.19
N SER A 324 26.95 -7.93 2.24
CA SER A 324 26.25 -9.17 1.89
C SER A 324 27.08 -10.43 2.16
N SER A 325 28.37 -10.27 2.48
CA SER A 325 29.32 -11.32 2.84
C SER A 325 30.61 -10.64 3.34
N GLY A 326 30.84 -10.61 4.65
CA GLY A 326 31.90 -9.80 5.27
C GLY A 326 33.10 -10.58 5.81
N SER A 327 33.21 -11.89 5.56
CA SER A 327 34.15 -12.77 6.28
C SER A 327 35.65 -12.45 6.14
N SER A 328 36.04 -11.54 5.25
CA SER A 328 37.42 -11.04 5.08
C SER A 328 37.47 -9.50 5.01
N ASP A 329 36.39 -8.83 5.39
CA ASP A 329 36.29 -7.38 5.30
C ASP A 329 36.73 -6.72 6.61
N ALA A 330 37.16 -5.46 6.50
CA ALA A 330 37.64 -4.67 7.62
C ALA A 330 37.14 -3.22 7.55
N ILE A 331 37.08 -2.57 8.71
CA ILE A 331 36.81 -1.14 8.84
C ILE A 331 37.96 -0.49 9.60
N ILE A 332 38.49 0.61 9.06
CA ILE A 332 39.51 1.39 9.77
C ILE A 332 38.81 2.17 10.89
N THR A 333 39.20 1.92 12.13
CA THR A 333 38.59 2.50 13.33
C THR A 333 39.48 3.50 14.06
N ASP A 334 40.76 3.60 13.67
CA ASP A 334 41.68 4.62 14.17
C ASP A 334 41.23 6.02 13.73
N ASN A 335 40.74 6.82 14.68
CA ASN A 335 40.24 8.18 14.44
C ASN A 335 41.35 9.21 14.20
N THR A 336 42.62 8.85 14.40
CA THR A 336 43.78 9.67 14.07
C THR A 336 44.25 9.46 12.63
N ASN A 337 43.81 8.37 11.98
CA ASN A 337 44.09 8.06 10.59
C ASN A 337 43.11 8.81 9.66
N SER A 338 43.60 9.36 8.55
CA SER A 338 42.77 10.05 7.55
C SER A 338 41.72 9.15 6.88
N ASN A 339 41.92 7.83 6.95
CA ASN A 339 41.05 6.80 6.41
C ASN A 339 40.03 6.27 7.45
N TYR A 340 39.83 6.97 8.57
CA TYR A 340 38.82 6.60 9.56
C TYR A 340 37.44 6.32 8.93
N GLY A 341 36.84 5.20 9.32
CA GLY A 341 35.55 4.72 8.83
C GLY A 341 35.57 4.18 7.40
N GLN A 342 36.74 4.03 6.77
CA GLN A 342 36.86 3.40 5.47
C GLN A 342 36.58 1.89 5.58
N TYR A 343 35.69 1.42 4.70
CA TYR A 343 35.38 0.00 4.54
C TYR A 343 36.33 -0.62 3.51
N VAL A 344 37.10 -1.62 3.91
CA VAL A 344 38.08 -2.33 3.09
C VAL A 344 37.53 -3.73 2.80
N THR A 345 37.26 -4.00 1.53
CA THR A 345 36.74 -5.31 1.09
C THR A 345 37.91 -6.28 0.87
N ASN A 346 37.80 -7.51 1.38
CA ASN A 346 38.88 -8.52 1.33
C ASN A 346 40.22 -8.00 1.87
N ALA A 347 40.18 -7.34 3.03
CA ALA A 347 41.37 -6.74 3.62
C ALA A 347 42.43 -7.81 3.93
N SER A 348 43.65 -7.53 3.47
CA SER A 348 44.88 -8.22 3.89
C SER A 348 45.77 -7.27 4.70
N ASP A 349 46.77 -7.82 5.40
CA ASP A 349 47.74 -7.01 6.13
C ASP A 349 48.45 -6.00 5.21
N SER A 350 48.76 -6.40 3.96
CA SER A 350 49.34 -5.49 2.95
C SER A 350 48.38 -4.37 2.51
N ASP A 351 47.09 -4.64 2.35
CA ASP A 351 46.10 -3.60 1.98
C ASP A 351 45.95 -2.56 3.09
N LEU A 352 46.10 -3.00 4.35
CA LEU A 352 46.01 -2.15 5.52
C LEU A 352 47.30 -1.32 5.70
N GLU A 353 48.48 -1.90 5.46
CA GLU A 353 49.76 -1.18 5.45
C GLU A 353 49.76 -0.04 4.42
N ASP A 354 49.24 -0.27 3.21
CA ASP A 354 49.09 0.76 2.17
C ASP A 354 48.17 1.91 2.59
N LEU A 355 47.24 1.66 3.53
CA LEU A 355 46.34 2.65 4.13
C LEU A 355 46.91 3.28 5.42
N GLY A 356 48.19 3.04 5.72
CA GLY A 356 48.89 3.58 6.87
C GLY A 356 48.55 2.89 8.19
N ILE A 357 48.01 1.67 8.14
CA ILE A 357 47.70 0.86 9.31
C ILE A 357 48.84 -0.14 9.54
N THR A 358 49.52 -0.03 10.68
CA THR A 358 50.58 -0.95 11.07
C THR A 358 50.12 -1.81 12.25
N ASN A 359 50.46 -3.11 12.22
CA ASN A 359 50.06 -4.10 13.23
C ASN A 359 48.53 -4.16 13.49
N PRO A 360 47.69 -4.46 12.48
CA PRO A 360 46.25 -4.63 12.71
C PRO A 360 46.01 -5.82 13.66
N ASP A 361 45.66 -5.55 14.91
CA ASP A 361 45.25 -6.60 15.86
C ASP A 361 43.83 -7.10 15.55
N ASN A 362 43.58 -8.37 15.83
CA ASN A 362 42.41 -9.15 15.42
C ASN A 362 41.77 -9.93 16.60
N THR A 363 41.95 -9.45 17.83
CA THR A 363 41.50 -10.18 19.04
C THR A 363 40.19 -9.68 19.63
N THR A 364 39.72 -8.49 19.26
CA THR A 364 38.51 -7.89 19.82
C THR A 364 37.28 -8.15 18.96
N ALA A 365 36.24 -8.76 19.54
CA ALA A 365 34.94 -8.91 18.90
C ALA A 365 34.12 -7.60 18.87
N ASP A 366 34.39 -6.67 19.79
CA ASP A 366 33.67 -5.38 19.89
C ASP A 366 34.33 -4.30 19.01
N TYR A 367 33.62 -3.82 17.98
CA TYR A 367 34.13 -2.80 17.04
C TYR A 367 34.43 -1.44 17.64
N ASN A 368 33.84 -1.08 18.78
CA ASN A 368 34.12 0.21 19.41
C ASN A 368 35.41 0.19 20.24
N SER A 369 35.92 -1.01 20.55
CA SER A 369 37.21 -1.23 21.20
C SER A 369 38.31 -1.64 20.22
N ALA A 370 37.91 -2.08 19.01
CA ALA A 370 38.83 -2.49 17.97
C ALA A 370 39.57 -1.26 17.45
N THR A 371 40.88 -1.20 17.67
CA THR A 371 41.79 -0.18 17.14
C THR A 371 43.08 -0.90 16.74
N PRO A 372 43.66 -0.65 15.55
CA PRO A 372 43.29 0.36 14.56
C PRO A 372 42.23 -0.09 13.55
N VAL A 373 41.81 -1.36 13.57
CA VAL A 373 40.91 -1.96 12.59
C VAL A 373 39.86 -2.85 13.26
N PHE A 374 38.64 -2.81 12.74
CA PHE A 374 37.59 -3.78 13.05
C PHE A 374 37.44 -4.83 11.94
N TRP A 375 37.62 -6.09 12.30
CA TRP A 375 37.44 -7.23 11.39
C TRP A 375 36.01 -7.77 11.44
N MET A 376 35.36 -7.81 10.28
CA MET A 376 34.00 -8.31 10.12
C MET A 376 33.90 -9.82 10.39
N LYS A 377 34.96 -10.59 10.11
CA LYS A 377 35.04 -12.05 10.26
C LYS A 377 34.78 -12.59 11.67
N ASN A 378 34.93 -11.74 12.69
CA ASN A 378 34.71 -12.12 14.08
C ASN A 378 33.25 -11.86 14.53
N ASN A 379 32.40 -11.34 13.65
CA ASN A 379 31.05 -10.84 13.97
C ASN A 379 30.02 -11.28 12.92
N SER A 380 29.62 -12.56 12.96
CA SER A 380 28.71 -13.15 11.97
C SER A 380 27.35 -12.47 11.86
N ASP A 381 26.87 -11.82 12.92
CA ASP A 381 25.63 -11.03 12.90
C ASP A 381 25.72 -9.80 11.96
N LEU A 382 26.94 -9.39 11.58
CA LEU A 382 27.19 -8.27 10.67
C LEU A 382 27.50 -8.71 9.23
N ASP A 383 27.62 -10.01 8.95
CA ASP A 383 27.88 -10.55 7.60
C ASP A 383 26.82 -10.11 6.58
N LYS A 384 25.61 -9.87 7.07
CA LYS A 384 24.56 -9.18 6.33
C LYS A 384 24.11 -7.97 7.13
N SER A 385 24.54 -6.79 6.72
CA SER A 385 24.25 -5.55 7.44
C SER A 385 24.38 -4.30 6.56
N ILE A 386 23.92 -3.16 7.08
CA ILE A 386 24.09 -1.85 6.48
C ILE A 386 25.03 -1.06 7.38
N TYR A 387 26.23 -0.77 6.88
CA TYR A 387 27.21 0.05 7.59
C TYR A 387 26.98 1.53 7.31
N PHE A 388 26.88 2.32 8.39
CA PHE A 388 26.74 3.76 8.34
C PHE A 388 27.78 4.45 9.24
N THR A 389 28.09 5.71 8.91
CA THR A 389 29.05 6.49 9.69
C THR A 389 28.79 7.98 9.59
N ASN A 390 29.31 8.73 10.55
CA ASN A 390 29.53 10.18 10.46
C ASN A 390 31.03 10.47 10.67
N SER A 391 31.41 11.71 11.00
CA SER A 391 32.83 12.07 11.21
C SER A 391 33.51 11.42 12.42
N SER A 392 32.77 10.79 13.32
CA SER A 392 33.26 10.33 14.63
C SER A 392 32.62 9.04 15.14
N THR A 393 31.69 8.46 14.39
CA THR A 393 30.84 7.37 14.85
C THR A 393 30.61 6.38 13.72
N LEU A 394 30.74 5.10 14.03
CA LEU A 394 30.50 3.97 13.15
C LEU A 394 29.29 3.22 13.70
N GLY A 395 28.45 2.70 12.83
CA GLY A 395 27.29 1.92 13.27
C GLY A 395 26.75 1.01 12.19
N PHE A 396 25.88 0.11 12.61
CA PHE A 396 25.34 -0.94 11.76
C PHE A 396 23.84 -1.12 11.95
N ILE A 397 23.14 -1.34 10.84
CA ILE A 397 21.79 -1.90 10.84
C ILE A 397 21.90 -3.37 10.46
N TYR A 398 21.46 -4.28 11.33
CA TYR A 398 21.70 -5.71 11.17
C TYR A 398 20.53 -6.53 11.72
N ALA A 399 20.59 -7.83 11.47
CA ALA A 399 19.66 -8.80 12.00
C ALA A 399 20.44 -9.83 12.80
N GLY A 400 20.12 -9.96 14.09
CA GLY A 400 20.87 -10.80 15.01
C GLY A 400 20.44 -10.56 16.44
N SER A 401 21.07 -11.28 17.38
CA SER A 401 20.76 -11.17 18.80
C SER A 401 21.85 -10.44 19.60
N SER A 402 23.05 -10.30 19.01
CA SER A 402 24.16 -9.58 19.63
C SER A 402 23.84 -8.10 19.72
N SER A 403 24.10 -7.47 20.87
CA SER A 403 23.93 -6.04 21.06
C SER A 403 25.24 -5.33 20.75
N TYR A 404 25.24 -4.43 19.76
CA TYR A 404 26.39 -3.60 19.44
C TYR A 404 26.10 -2.13 19.76
N ASN A 405 27.13 -1.41 20.24
CA ASN A 405 27.02 0.03 20.49
C ASN A 405 27.01 0.82 19.18
N GLU A 406 26.03 1.72 19.00
CA GLU A 406 25.63 2.30 17.70
C GLU A 406 25.08 1.26 16.70
N GLY A 407 24.56 0.15 17.24
CA GLY A 407 23.85 -0.88 16.50
C GLY A 407 22.32 -0.67 16.47
N MET A 408 21.71 -1.01 15.33
CA MET A 408 20.26 -1.06 15.14
C MET A 408 19.83 -2.45 14.68
N GLN A 409 19.00 -3.11 15.50
CA GLN A 409 18.46 -4.43 15.20
C GLN A 409 17.09 -4.32 14.52
N ILE A 410 16.95 -4.97 13.38
CA ILE A 410 15.67 -5.18 12.67
C ILE A 410 15.52 -6.66 12.30
N SER A 411 14.35 -7.06 11.81
CA SER A 411 14.14 -8.44 11.37
C SER A 411 14.99 -8.76 10.12
N SER A 412 15.41 -10.02 9.95
CA SER A 412 16.20 -10.44 8.78
C SER A 412 15.45 -10.22 7.45
N SER A 413 14.12 -10.36 7.45
CA SER A 413 13.27 -10.06 6.29
C SER A 413 13.28 -8.57 5.97
N ASP A 414 13.13 -7.71 6.98
CA ASP A 414 13.12 -6.26 6.78
C ASP A 414 14.49 -5.74 6.37
N LEU A 415 15.57 -6.30 6.91
CA LEU A 415 16.93 -5.97 6.50
C LEU A 415 17.17 -6.32 5.03
N SER A 416 16.75 -7.52 4.60
CA SER A 416 16.88 -7.95 3.21
C SER A 416 16.09 -7.04 2.26
N ASN A 417 14.88 -6.66 2.65
CA ASN A 417 14.04 -5.72 1.89
C ASN A 417 14.62 -4.31 1.86
N LEU A 418 15.17 -3.83 2.98
CA LEU A 418 15.79 -2.51 3.06
C LEU A 418 17.06 -2.44 2.18
N MET A 419 17.91 -3.46 2.27
CA MET A 419 19.14 -3.57 1.46
C MET A 419 18.88 -3.62 -0.05
N SER A 420 17.71 -4.12 -0.50
CA SER A 420 17.36 -4.12 -1.92
C SER A 420 16.84 -2.78 -2.44
N GLN A 421 16.48 -1.86 -1.54
CA GLN A 421 15.87 -0.57 -1.86
C GLN A 421 16.81 0.62 -1.60
N ILE A 422 17.73 0.47 -0.66
CA ILE A 422 18.66 1.52 -0.24
C ILE A 422 19.92 1.53 -1.12
N SER A 423 20.57 2.68 -1.24
CA SER A 423 21.85 2.83 -1.96
C SER A 423 22.93 3.37 -1.02
N THR A 424 24.19 3.10 -1.32
CA THR A 424 25.31 3.77 -0.65
C THR A 424 25.29 5.28 -0.94
N GLY A 425 25.72 6.08 0.02
CA GLY A 425 25.78 7.54 -0.08
C GLY A 425 24.50 8.27 0.33
N ILE A 426 23.40 7.56 0.61
CA ILE A 426 22.20 8.22 1.13
C ILE A 426 22.38 8.66 2.59
N THR A 427 21.67 9.71 2.97
CA THR A 427 21.63 10.17 4.37
C THR A 427 20.75 9.24 5.19
N PHE A 428 21.27 8.82 6.33
CA PHE A 428 20.52 8.20 7.41
C PHE A 428 20.34 9.23 8.53
N TYR A 429 19.09 9.57 8.83
CA TYR A 429 18.74 10.53 9.86
C TYR A 429 18.03 9.85 11.03
N VAL A 430 18.60 10.01 12.22
CA VAL A 430 18.02 9.53 13.47
C VAL A 430 17.43 10.73 14.20
N ASN A 431 16.11 10.69 14.35
CA ASN A 431 15.30 11.69 15.02
C ASN A 431 15.00 11.27 16.45
#